data_AF-A0A6M0REA0-F1
#
_entry.id   AF-A0A6M0REA0-F1
#
_cell.length_a   1.000
_cell.length_b   1.000
_cell.length_c   1.000
_cell.angle_alpha   90.00
_cell.angle_beta   90.00
_cell.angle_gamma   90.00
#
_symmetry.space_group_name_H-M   'P 1'
#
loop_
_entity.id
_entity.type
_entity.pdbx_description
1 polymer ?
#
loop_
_entity_poly.entity_id
_entity_poly.type
_entity_poly.pdbx_seq_one_letter_code
_entity_poly.pdbx_strand_id
1 'polypeptide(L)'
;MTSSAQSTSNAPSPIAALALKLVGGITILAALVDFLVLLLPPDLLNRTWQITTTTQLVDRGIVPLVGIALLFTGFWIDSYVRGKRGSGSLFLDVRFWTCLLACILGLLFAVLAPVHMNNVRLQSQEALTQVSTEATEAANQLEQRLNVEVTQQRDRISSLLNNPEQIDQLVASGNVTAEQAAQIRQFEENPESLDEFLSGQASQLRTRLETEIGTRREEATKRVRSEATKASIRIALSSILLAVGYAGIGISGIRRLLAI
;
A
#
# COMPACT_ATOMS: atom_id res chain seq x y z
N MET A 1 15.29 -48.86 56.77
CA MET A 1 14.93 -47.47 56.41
C MET A 1 15.22 -47.27 54.94
N THR A 2 14.22 -47.41 54.07
CA THR A 2 14.35 -47.11 52.64
C THR A 2 13.28 -46.08 52.30
N SER A 3 13.74 -44.85 52.09
CA SER A 3 12.93 -43.71 51.70
C SER A 3 12.43 -43.93 50.27
N SER A 4 11.13 -44.15 50.10
CA SER A 4 10.49 -44.15 48.79
C SER A 4 10.29 -42.69 48.35
N ALA A 5 11.09 -42.24 47.40
CA ALA A 5 10.86 -40.99 46.69
C ALA A 5 9.50 -41.06 45.96
N GLN A 6 8.51 -40.31 46.46
CA GLN A 6 7.26 -40.05 45.77
C GLN A 6 7.56 -39.13 44.58
N SER A 7 7.59 -39.69 43.38
CA SER A 7 7.49 -38.95 42.13
C SER A 7 6.08 -38.37 42.03
N THR A 8 5.92 -37.09 42.37
CA THR A 8 4.71 -36.33 42.06
C THR A 8 4.60 -36.20 40.55
N SER A 9 3.84 -37.09 39.92
CA SER A 9 3.46 -36.93 38.52
C SER A 9 2.58 -35.68 38.43
N ASN A 10 3.14 -34.60 37.87
CA ASN A 10 2.38 -33.41 37.50
C ASN A 10 1.46 -33.76 36.32
N ALA A 11 0.38 -34.49 36.59
CA ALA A 11 -0.65 -34.76 35.61
C ALA A 11 -1.30 -33.42 35.22
N PRO A 12 -1.38 -33.09 33.93
CA PRO A 12 -1.97 -31.84 33.50
C PRO A 12 -3.46 -31.78 33.88
N SER A 13 -3.92 -30.61 34.34
CA SER A 13 -5.29 -30.43 34.86
C SER A 13 -6.35 -30.62 33.77
N PRO A 14 -7.42 -31.41 34.00
CA PRO A 14 -8.55 -31.54 33.07
C PRO A 14 -9.23 -30.20 32.72
N ILE A 15 -9.17 -29.24 33.65
CA ILE A 15 -9.74 -27.90 33.47
C ILE A 15 -8.93 -27.11 32.43
N ALA A 16 -7.60 -27.27 32.42
CA ALA A 16 -6.74 -26.63 31.43
C ALA A 16 -7.04 -27.15 30.01
N ALA A 17 -7.27 -28.46 29.86
CA ALA A 17 -7.66 -29.04 28.58
C ALA A 17 -9.01 -28.52 28.08
N LEU A 18 -10.00 -28.38 28.97
CA LEU A 18 -11.31 -27.82 28.64
C LEU A 18 -11.20 -26.34 28.24
N ALA A 19 -10.46 -25.55 29.00
CA ALA A 19 -10.25 -24.13 28.72
C ALA A 19 -9.60 -23.90 27.36
N LEU A 20 -8.56 -24.66 27.02
CA LEU A 20 -7.88 -24.56 25.73
C LEU A 20 -8.78 -24.92 24.54
N LYS A 21 -9.62 -25.97 24.67
CA LYS A 21 -10.59 -26.35 23.63
C LYS A 21 -11.66 -25.27 23.45
N LEU A 22 -12.20 -24.73 24.54
CA LEU A 22 -13.22 -23.68 24.50
C LEU A 22 -12.67 -22.38 23.92
N VAL A 23 -11.55 -21.88 24.43
CA VAL A 23 -10.92 -20.65 23.96
C VAL A 23 -10.48 -20.80 22.50
N GLY A 24 -9.85 -21.93 22.15
CA GLY A 24 -9.46 -22.22 20.78
C GLY A 24 -10.65 -22.23 19.82
N GLY A 25 -11.73 -22.93 20.17
CA GLY A 25 -12.95 -22.99 19.37
C GLY A 25 -13.63 -21.62 19.20
N ILE A 26 -13.80 -20.87 20.29
CA ILE A 26 -14.38 -19.52 20.25
C ILE A 26 -13.51 -18.58 19.40
N THR A 27 -12.19 -18.65 19.52
CA THR A 27 -11.25 -17.82 18.74
C THR A 27 -11.37 -18.10 17.24
N ILE A 28 -11.49 -19.38 16.83
CA ILE A 28 -11.70 -19.75 15.43
C ILE A 28 -13.04 -19.20 14.93
N LEU A 29 -14.12 -19.39 15.69
CA LEU A 29 -15.45 -18.92 15.30
C LEU A 29 -15.50 -17.39 15.18
N ALA A 30 -14.92 -16.67 16.14
CA ALA A 30 -14.83 -15.21 16.10
C ALA A 30 -14.07 -14.73 14.86
N ALA A 31 -12.93 -15.35 14.54
CA ALA A 31 -12.17 -15.01 13.34
C ALA A 31 -12.95 -15.28 12.05
N LEU A 32 -13.72 -16.36 11.98
CA LEU A 32 -14.56 -16.67 10.82
C LEU A 32 -15.70 -15.66 10.64
N VAL A 33 -16.33 -15.22 11.73
CA VAL A 33 -17.34 -14.16 11.68
C VAL A 33 -16.72 -12.86 11.19
N ASP A 34 -15.55 -12.50 11.71
CA ASP A 34 -14.79 -11.33 11.25
C ASP A 34 -14.49 -11.39 9.74
N PHE A 35 -14.08 -12.55 9.23
CA PHE A 35 -13.85 -12.74 7.81
C PHE A 35 -15.13 -12.62 6.98
N LEU A 36 -16.25 -13.15 7.45
CA LEU A 36 -17.55 -13.04 6.78
C LEU A 36 -18.04 -11.58 6.73
N VAL A 37 -17.88 -10.85 7.84
CA VAL A 37 -18.24 -9.42 7.91
C VAL A 37 -17.38 -8.60 6.96
N LEU A 38 -16.09 -8.92 6.87
CA LEU A 38 -15.17 -8.23 5.97
C LEU A 38 -15.53 -8.40 4.47
N LEU A 39 -16.18 -9.52 4.11
CA LEU A 39 -16.63 -9.78 2.75
C LEU A 39 -17.89 -8.99 2.35
N LEU A 40 -18.50 -8.22 3.26
CA LEU A 40 -19.74 -7.47 3.05
C LEU A 40 -19.50 -5.95 3.06
N PRO A 41 -19.91 -5.19 2.03
CA PRO A 41 -20.47 -5.63 0.76
C PRO A 41 -19.39 -6.18 -0.20
N PRO A 42 -19.67 -7.26 -0.95
CA PRO A 42 -18.68 -7.84 -1.85
C PRO A 42 -18.54 -7.00 -3.13
N ASP A 43 -17.36 -6.44 -3.36
CA ASP A 43 -17.01 -5.75 -4.61
C ASP A 43 -15.77 -6.38 -5.25
N LEU A 44 -15.98 -7.58 -5.81
CA LEU A 44 -14.92 -8.37 -6.44
C LEU A 44 -14.38 -7.72 -7.72
N LEU A 45 -15.02 -6.70 -8.27
CA LEU A 45 -14.56 -6.01 -9.49
C LEU A 45 -13.66 -4.82 -9.13
N ASN A 46 -13.84 -4.23 -7.96
CA ASN A 46 -13.07 -3.09 -7.52
C ASN A 46 -11.70 -3.50 -6.95
N ARG A 47 -10.63 -3.00 -7.59
CA ARG A 47 -9.25 -3.29 -7.18
C ARG A 47 -8.94 -2.81 -5.76
N THR A 48 -9.46 -1.64 -5.37
CA THR A 48 -9.26 -1.09 -4.03
C THR A 48 -9.89 -2.00 -2.99
N TRP A 49 -11.13 -2.47 -3.24
CA TRP A 49 -11.78 -3.45 -2.36
C TRP A 49 -10.97 -4.74 -2.25
N GLN A 50 -10.48 -5.28 -3.38
CA GLN A 50 -9.68 -6.51 -3.38
C GLN A 50 -8.38 -6.36 -2.58
N ILE A 51 -7.66 -5.24 -2.76
CA ILE A 51 -6.40 -4.97 -2.06
C ILE A 51 -6.65 -4.79 -0.56
N THR A 52 -7.61 -3.95 -0.18
CA THR A 52 -7.93 -3.69 1.23
C THR A 52 -8.43 -4.95 1.94
N THR A 53 -9.37 -5.69 1.33
CA THR A 53 -9.92 -6.92 1.90
C THR A 53 -8.85 -7.99 2.07
N THR A 54 -7.99 -8.18 1.06
CA THR A 54 -6.88 -9.15 1.15
C THR A 54 -5.89 -8.76 2.23
N THR A 55 -5.53 -7.47 2.33
CA THR A 55 -4.63 -6.98 3.39
C THR A 55 -5.22 -7.25 4.79
N GLN A 56 -6.51 -6.98 4.99
CA GLN A 56 -7.16 -7.22 6.28
C GLN A 56 -7.29 -8.71 6.62
N LEU A 57 -7.60 -9.56 5.63
CA LEU A 57 -7.62 -11.02 5.78
C LEU A 57 -6.25 -11.56 6.22
N VAL A 58 -5.18 -11.10 5.58
CA VAL A 58 -3.81 -11.53 5.88
C VAL A 58 -3.37 -11.04 7.26
N ASP A 59 -3.64 -9.77 7.60
CA ASP A 59 -3.28 -9.20 8.90
C ASP A 59 -3.99 -9.90 10.07
N ARG A 60 -5.23 -10.36 9.87
CA ARG A 60 -6.00 -11.14 10.87
C ARG A 60 -5.85 -12.64 10.73
N GLY A 61 -5.12 -13.12 9.72
CA GLY A 61 -4.96 -14.53 9.40
C GLY A 61 -4.30 -15.36 10.50
N ILE A 62 -3.55 -14.71 11.41
CA ILE A 62 -2.89 -15.37 12.53
C ILE A 62 -3.87 -15.80 13.64
N VAL A 63 -4.99 -15.09 13.79
CA VAL A 63 -5.96 -15.34 14.87
C VAL A 63 -6.57 -16.75 14.78
N PRO A 64 -7.10 -17.20 13.63
CA PRO A 64 -7.58 -18.58 13.52
C PRO A 64 -6.46 -19.61 13.70
N LEU A 65 -5.22 -19.30 13.30
CA LEU A 65 -4.08 -20.22 13.43
C LEU A 65 -3.75 -20.49 14.90
N VAL A 66 -3.75 -19.44 15.72
CA VAL A 66 -3.58 -19.54 17.18
C VAL A 66 -4.75 -20.33 17.79
N GLY A 67 -5.99 -20.06 17.37
CA GLY A 67 -7.16 -20.81 17.83
C GLY A 67 -7.05 -22.32 17.55
N ILE A 68 -6.59 -22.69 16.35
CA ILE A 68 -6.34 -24.08 15.96
C ILE A 68 -5.23 -24.71 16.82
N ALA A 69 -4.14 -23.98 17.08
CA ALA A 69 -3.05 -24.46 17.93
C ALA A 69 -3.54 -24.75 19.37
N LEU A 70 -4.28 -23.81 19.97
CA LEU A 70 -4.87 -23.99 21.31
C LEU A 70 -5.80 -25.20 21.37
N LEU A 71 -6.65 -25.36 20.37
CA LEU A 71 -7.59 -26.48 20.27
C LEU A 71 -6.86 -27.83 20.18
N PHE A 72 -5.81 -27.92 19.35
CA PHE A 72 -4.97 -29.13 19.30
C PHE A 72 -4.22 -29.41 20.60
N THR A 73 -3.66 -28.39 21.26
CA THR A 73 -3.02 -28.55 22.57
C THR A 73 -4.02 -29.06 23.61
N GLY A 74 -5.24 -28.54 23.62
CA GLY A 74 -6.31 -29.02 24.49
C GLY A 74 -6.69 -30.49 24.25
N PHE A 75 -6.76 -30.92 22.98
CA PHE A 75 -6.97 -32.34 22.64
C PHE A 75 -5.79 -33.22 23.04
N TRP A 76 -4.56 -32.74 22.85
CA TRP A 76 -3.36 -33.44 23.27
C TRP A 76 -3.38 -33.68 24.77
N ILE A 77 -3.59 -32.64 25.59
CA ILE A 77 -3.65 -32.78 27.06
C ILE A 77 -4.76 -33.74 27.49
N ASP A 78 -5.97 -33.62 26.94
CA ASP A 78 -7.10 -34.49 27.30
C ASP A 78 -6.83 -35.97 26.98
N SER A 79 -6.06 -36.24 25.91
CA SER A 79 -5.66 -37.61 25.55
C SER A 79 -4.66 -38.24 26.52
N TYR A 80 -3.81 -37.43 27.18
CA TYR A 80 -2.91 -37.91 28.25
C TYR A 80 -3.67 -38.16 29.57
N VAL A 81 -4.70 -37.36 29.85
CA VAL A 81 -5.46 -37.42 31.11
C VAL A 81 -6.53 -38.52 31.10
N ARG A 82 -7.24 -38.71 29.99
CA ARG A 82 -8.39 -39.65 29.90
C ARG A 82 -8.10 -40.95 29.14
N GLY A 83 -6.90 -41.10 28.59
CA GLY A 83 -6.56 -42.22 27.70
C GLY A 83 -7.21 -42.09 26.31
N LYS A 84 -6.77 -42.94 25.35
CA LYS A 84 -7.33 -42.95 23.97
C LYS A 84 -8.81 -43.33 24.01
N ARG A 85 -9.72 -42.36 23.89
CA ARG A 85 -11.12 -42.64 23.53
C ARG A 85 -11.17 -43.17 22.09
N GLY A 86 -11.73 -44.38 21.96
CA GLY A 86 -11.86 -45.11 20.71
C GLY A 86 -12.68 -44.39 19.65
N SER A 87 -12.39 -44.79 18.40
CA SER A 87 -12.88 -44.30 17.11
C SER A 87 -14.40 -44.06 17.07
N GLY A 88 -14.79 -42.78 17.02
CA GLY A 88 -16.04 -42.37 16.37
C GLY A 88 -15.78 -42.09 14.89
N SER A 89 -16.83 -42.01 14.06
CA SER A 89 -16.65 -41.75 12.63
C SER A 89 -15.81 -40.49 12.39
N LEU A 90 -14.90 -40.54 11.41
CA LEU A 90 -14.02 -39.41 11.02
C LEU A 90 -14.79 -38.10 10.81
N PHE A 91 -16.02 -38.18 10.30
CA PHE A 91 -16.86 -37.01 10.01
C PHE A 91 -17.50 -36.35 11.25
N LEU A 92 -17.59 -37.08 12.37
CA LEU A 92 -18.06 -36.52 13.65
C LEU A 92 -16.90 -35.97 14.50
N ASP A 93 -15.65 -36.16 14.08
CA ASP A 93 -14.50 -35.67 14.83
C ASP A 93 -14.23 -34.19 14.51
N VAL A 94 -14.33 -33.34 15.53
CA VAL A 94 -13.99 -31.91 15.45
C VAL A 94 -12.57 -31.68 14.95
N ARG A 95 -11.65 -32.62 15.21
CA ARG A 95 -10.25 -32.55 14.73
C ARG A 95 -10.19 -32.63 13.20
N PHE A 96 -11.03 -33.44 12.57
CA PHE A 96 -11.09 -33.54 11.11
C PHE A 96 -11.55 -32.22 10.49
N TRP A 97 -12.65 -31.63 10.99
CA TRP A 97 -13.15 -30.34 10.52
C TRP A 97 -12.14 -29.20 10.73
N THR A 98 -11.40 -29.23 11.84
CA THR A 98 -10.34 -28.25 12.10
C THR A 98 -9.18 -28.39 11.09
N CYS A 99 -8.75 -29.62 10.78
CA CYS A 99 -7.72 -29.86 9.77
C CYS A 99 -8.19 -29.46 8.36
N LEU A 100 -9.44 -29.77 8.02
CA LEU A 100 -10.03 -29.40 6.73
C LEU A 100 -10.08 -27.87 6.60
N LEU A 101 -10.53 -27.17 7.64
CA LEU A 101 -10.53 -25.71 7.69
C LEU A 101 -9.11 -25.15 7.53
N ALA A 102 -8.12 -25.73 8.20
CA ALA A 102 -6.71 -25.34 8.04
C ALA A 102 -6.23 -25.51 6.59
N CYS A 103 -6.56 -26.61 5.92
CA CYS A 103 -6.23 -26.80 4.51
C CYS A 103 -6.88 -25.75 3.61
N ILE A 104 -8.17 -25.46 3.83
CA ILE A 104 -8.90 -24.44 3.07
C ILE A 104 -8.27 -23.06 3.26
N LEU A 105 -7.99 -22.66 4.51
CA LEU A 105 -7.33 -21.39 4.83
C LEU A 105 -5.92 -21.32 4.24
N GLY A 106 -5.15 -22.40 4.31
CA GLY A 106 -3.81 -22.47 3.72
C GLY A 106 -3.83 -22.27 2.20
N LEU A 107 -4.77 -22.91 1.51
CA LEU A 107 -4.98 -22.71 0.08
C LEU A 107 -5.43 -21.28 -0.24
N LEU A 108 -6.35 -20.74 0.55
CA LEU A 108 -6.84 -19.37 0.41
C LEU A 108 -5.68 -18.36 0.53
N PHE A 109 -4.85 -18.46 1.56
CA PHE A 109 -3.70 -17.57 1.73
C PHE A 109 -2.63 -17.76 0.63
N ALA A 110 -2.46 -18.99 0.12
CA ALA A 110 -1.58 -19.24 -1.01
C ALA A 110 -2.05 -18.55 -2.30
N VAL A 111 -3.37 -18.49 -2.54
CA VAL A 111 -3.97 -17.82 -3.72
C VAL A 111 -4.03 -16.30 -3.55
N LEU A 112 -4.24 -15.80 -2.33
CA LEU A 112 -4.27 -14.35 -2.07
C LEU A 112 -2.95 -13.66 -2.38
N ALA A 113 -1.81 -14.32 -2.17
CA ALA A 113 -0.49 -13.76 -2.44
C ALA A 113 -0.28 -13.32 -3.91
N PRO A 114 -0.47 -14.18 -4.93
CA PRO A 114 -0.34 -13.78 -6.33
C PRO A 114 -1.42 -12.78 -6.77
N VAL A 115 -2.65 -12.90 -6.25
CA VAL A 115 -3.75 -11.99 -6.59
C VAL A 115 -3.47 -10.57 -6.09
N HIS A 116 -3.06 -10.43 -4.82
CA HIS A 116 -2.72 -9.12 -4.23
C HIS A 116 -1.59 -8.43 -4.99
N MET A 117 -0.52 -9.17 -5.29
CA MET A 117 0.64 -8.67 -6.05
C MET A 117 0.21 -8.14 -7.43
N ASN A 118 -0.63 -8.89 -8.15
CA ASN A 118 -1.12 -8.46 -9.46
C ASN A 118 -1.95 -7.17 -9.36
N ASN A 119 -2.84 -7.08 -8.37
CA ASN A 119 -3.70 -5.93 -8.18
C ASN A 119 -2.93 -4.67 -7.77
N VAL A 120 -1.99 -4.79 -6.83
CA VAL A 120 -1.12 -3.68 -6.42
C VAL A 120 -0.28 -3.20 -7.59
N ARG A 121 0.22 -4.12 -8.42
CA ARG A 121 0.96 -3.76 -9.64
C ARG A 121 0.09 -2.97 -10.62
N LEU A 122 -1.14 -3.41 -10.88
CA LEU A 122 -2.05 -2.71 -11.79
C LEU A 122 -2.44 -1.33 -11.25
N GLN A 123 -2.76 -1.23 -9.96
CA GLN A 123 -3.07 0.05 -9.31
C GLN A 123 -1.86 1.01 -9.36
N SER A 124 -0.65 0.48 -9.17
CA SER A 124 0.57 1.26 -9.29
C SER A 124 0.79 1.76 -10.72
N GLN A 125 0.54 0.93 -11.74
CA GLN A 125 0.63 1.37 -13.14
C GLN A 125 -0.38 2.46 -13.46
N GLU A 126 -1.61 2.34 -12.97
CA GLU A 126 -2.66 3.35 -13.14
C GLU A 126 -2.27 4.68 -12.48
N ALA A 127 -1.77 4.64 -11.24
CA ALA A 127 -1.26 5.82 -10.54
C ALA A 127 -0.04 6.44 -11.25
N LEU A 128 0.86 5.63 -11.81
CA LEU A 128 2.01 6.13 -12.58
C LEU A 128 1.58 6.79 -13.90
N THR A 129 0.57 6.24 -14.58
CA THR A 129 -0.02 6.87 -15.76
C THR A 129 -0.64 8.21 -15.39
N GLN A 130 -1.41 8.26 -14.30
CA GLN A 130 -2.03 9.50 -13.82
C GLN A 130 -0.98 10.57 -13.50
N VAL A 131 0.06 10.24 -12.73
CA VAL A 131 1.18 11.16 -12.43
C VAL A 131 1.86 11.65 -13.71
N SER A 132 2.03 10.78 -14.70
CA SER A 132 2.60 11.16 -15.99
C SER A 132 1.69 12.13 -16.76
N THR A 133 0.39 11.85 -16.83
CA THR A 133 -0.59 12.70 -17.51
C THR A 133 -0.68 14.06 -16.83
N GLU A 134 -0.79 14.11 -15.51
CA GLU A 134 -0.84 15.36 -14.73
C GLU A 134 0.42 16.20 -14.95
N ALA A 135 1.61 15.59 -14.97
CA ALA A 135 2.85 16.30 -15.24
C ALA A 135 2.91 16.87 -16.67
N THR A 136 2.43 16.12 -17.66
CA THR A 136 2.36 16.57 -19.07
C THR A 136 1.35 17.70 -19.23
N GLU A 137 0.17 17.59 -18.63
CA GLU A 137 -0.85 18.66 -18.66
C GLU A 137 -0.34 19.93 -17.98
N ALA A 138 0.31 19.79 -16.81
CA ALA A 138 0.92 20.91 -16.11
C ALA A 138 1.98 21.61 -16.97
N ALA A 139 2.84 20.85 -17.64
CA ALA A 139 3.87 21.40 -18.54
C ALA A 139 3.25 22.16 -19.73
N ASN A 140 2.24 21.58 -20.39
CA ASN A 140 1.56 22.21 -21.53
C ASN A 140 0.84 23.51 -21.12
N GLN A 141 0.12 23.50 -19.98
CA GLN A 141 -0.54 24.69 -19.47
C GLN A 141 0.46 25.80 -19.11
N LEU A 142 1.62 25.42 -18.57
CA LEU A 142 2.68 26.36 -18.25
C LEU A 142 3.28 27.00 -19.49
N GLU A 143 3.59 26.20 -20.52
CA GLU A 143 4.13 26.68 -21.78
C GLU A 143 3.16 27.65 -22.46
N GLN A 144 1.86 27.35 -22.44
CA GLN A 144 0.83 28.25 -22.96
C GLN A 144 0.76 29.56 -22.18
N ARG A 145 0.82 29.53 -20.84
CA ARG A 145 0.83 30.74 -20.01
C ARG A 145 2.08 31.58 -20.24
N LEU A 146 3.25 30.95 -20.30
CA LEU A 146 4.52 31.62 -20.52
C LEU A 146 4.55 32.32 -21.89
N ASN A 147 4.07 31.67 -22.95
CA ASN A 147 3.97 32.29 -24.28
C ASN A 147 3.04 33.51 -24.29
N VAL A 148 1.90 33.43 -23.59
CA VAL A 148 0.98 34.58 -23.45
C VAL A 148 1.62 35.71 -22.66
N GLU A 149 2.29 35.41 -21.55
CA GLU A 149 2.92 36.42 -20.68
C GLU A 149 4.09 37.11 -21.38
N VAL A 150 4.94 36.37 -22.10
CA VAL A 150 6.02 36.92 -22.93
C VAL A 150 5.47 37.83 -24.02
N THR A 151 4.39 37.42 -24.70
CA THR A 151 3.75 38.25 -25.74
C THR A 151 3.17 39.54 -25.15
N GLN A 152 2.46 39.45 -24.03
CA GLN A 152 1.91 40.64 -23.34
C GLN A 152 3.01 41.57 -22.84
N GLN A 153 4.12 41.03 -22.32
CA GLN A 153 5.25 41.82 -21.86
C GLN A 153 5.96 42.51 -23.03
N ARG A 154 6.11 41.82 -24.16
CA ARG A 154 6.61 42.39 -25.42
C ARG A 154 5.75 43.56 -25.89
N ASP A 155 4.43 43.39 -25.93
CA ASP A 155 3.50 44.44 -26.36
C ASP A 155 3.53 45.65 -25.43
N ARG A 156 3.62 45.44 -24.11
CA ARG A 156 3.77 46.53 -23.13
C ARG A 156 5.06 47.31 -23.34
N ILE A 157 6.19 46.63 -23.47
CA ILE A 157 7.48 47.30 -23.68
C ILE A 157 7.48 48.03 -25.02
N SER A 158 6.96 47.41 -26.08
CA SER A 158 6.82 48.08 -27.40
C SER A 158 5.93 49.32 -27.33
N SER A 159 4.82 49.29 -26.57
CA SER A 159 3.96 50.46 -26.40
C SER A 159 4.62 51.62 -25.64
N LEU A 160 5.50 51.31 -24.68
CA LEU A 160 6.29 52.29 -23.93
C LEU A 160 7.39 52.90 -24.81
N LEU A 161 8.03 52.09 -25.66
CA LEU A 161 9.04 52.54 -26.62
C LEU A 161 8.46 53.51 -27.67
N ASN A 162 7.20 53.31 -28.08
CA ASN A 162 6.52 54.22 -29.01
C ASN A 162 6.07 55.55 -28.37
N ASN A 163 6.18 55.71 -27.03
CA ASN A 163 5.78 56.91 -26.29
C ASN A 163 6.91 57.39 -25.36
N PRO A 164 7.97 58.01 -25.87
CA PRO A 164 9.13 58.42 -25.08
C PRO A 164 8.79 59.36 -23.92
N GLU A 165 7.74 60.20 -24.06
CA GLU A 165 7.26 61.09 -22.98
C GLU A 165 6.72 60.32 -21.75
N GLN A 166 6.20 59.10 -21.92
CA GLN A 166 5.75 58.27 -20.79
C GLN A 166 6.92 57.71 -19.99
N ILE A 167 8.04 57.40 -20.63
CA ILE A 167 9.24 56.90 -19.94
C ILE A 167 9.79 58.00 -19.03
N ASP A 168 9.86 59.24 -19.51
CA ASP A 168 10.34 60.38 -18.73
C ASP A 168 9.43 60.70 -17.53
N GLN A 169 8.11 60.54 -17.69
CA GLN A 169 7.15 60.67 -16.60
C GLN A 169 7.28 59.57 -15.55
N LEU A 170 7.54 58.32 -15.97
CA LEU A 170 7.72 57.18 -15.06
C LEU A 170 9.03 57.25 -14.26
N VAL A 171 10.08 57.82 -14.85
CA VAL A 171 11.34 58.13 -14.15
C VAL A 171 11.13 59.29 -13.17
N ALA A 172 10.45 60.35 -13.60
CA ALA A 172 10.14 61.51 -12.75
C ALA A 172 9.21 61.15 -11.57
N SER A 173 8.31 60.18 -11.75
CA SER A 173 7.43 59.67 -10.68
C SER A 173 8.12 58.65 -9.76
N GLY A 174 9.37 58.28 -10.02
CA GLY A 174 10.14 57.31 -9.23
C GLY A 174 9.71 55.85 -9.40
N ASN A 175 8.88 55.55 -10.40
CA ASN A 175 8.38 54.19 -10.64
C ASN A 175 9.40 53.31 -11.39
N VAL A 176 10.36 53.93 -12.06
CA VAL A 176 11.41 53.27 -12.84
C VAL A 176 12.75 53.91 -12.50
N THR A 177 13.78 53.10 -12.20
CA THR A 177 15.13 53.63 -11.92
C THR A 177 15.81 54.13 -13.19
N ALA A 178 16.76 55.05 -13.05
CA ALA A 178 17.52 55.60 -14.19
C ALA A 178 18.22 54.51 -15.04
N GLU A 179 18.66 53.41 -14.42
CA GLU A 179 19.22 52.26 -15.12
C GLU A 179 18.19 51.51 -15.97
N GLN A 180 16.97 51.30 -15.45
CA GLN A 180 15.90 50.64 -16.19
C GLN A 180 15.42 51.51 -17.37
N ALA A 181 15.38 52.83 -17.19
CA ALA A 181 15.04 53.74 -18.27
C ALA A 181 16.10 53.76 -19.38
N ALA A 182 17.39 53.71 -19.02
CA ALA A 182 18.47 53.58 -19.99
C ALA A 182 18.40 52.25 -20.76
N GLN A 183 18.05 51.16 -20.07
CA GLN A 183 17.88 49.84 -20.67
C GLN A 183 16.67 49.79 -21.62
N ILE A 184 15.56 50.44 -21.26
CA ILE A 184 14.40 50.57 -22.15
C ILE A 184 14.76 51.38 -23.39
N ARG A 185 15.44 52.54 -23.25
CA ARG A 185 15.91 53.32 -24.41
C ARG A 185 16.88 52.55 -25.31
N GLN A 186 17.67 51.63 -24.75
CA GLN A 186 18.54 50.75 -25.52
C GLN A 186 17.76 49.78 -26.43
N PHE A 187 16.55 49.38 -26.03
CA PHE A 187 15.63 48.59 -26.85
C PHE A 187 14.97 49.42 -27.98
N GLU A 188 14.95 50.75 -27.86
CA GLU A 188 14.47 51.67 -28.90
C GLU A 188 15.43 51.69 -30.10
N GLU A 189 16.73 51.74 -29.83
CA GLU A 189 17.79 51.73 -30.84
C GLU A 189 17.96 50.34 -31.48
N ASN A 190 17.65 49.26 -30.74
CA ASN A 190 17.84 47.90 -31.23
C ASN A 190 16.71 46.94 -30.79
N PRO A 191 15.60 46.86 -31.53
CA PRO A 191 14.43 46.05 -31.16
C PRO A 191 14.70 44.54 -31.11
N GLU A 192 15.76 44.05 -31.76
CA GLU A 192 16.20 42.64 -31.67
C GLU A 192 16.69 42.28 -30.26
N SER A 193 17.36 43.22 -29.57
CA SER A 193 17.91 42.98 -28.23
C SER A 193 16.84 42.80 -27.15
N LEU A 194 15.65 43.38 -27.35
CA LEU A 194 14.48 43.14 -26.50
C LEU A 194 13.99 41.70 -26.63
N ASP A 195 13.95 41.18 -27.86
CA ASP A 195 13.48 39.82 -28.14
C ASP A 195 14.46 38.78 -27.57
N GLU A 196 15.76 39.05 -27.68
CA GLU A 196 16.81 38.22 -27.09
C GLU A 196 16.73 38.20 -25.55
N PHE A 197 16.47 39.36 -24.92
CA PHE A 197 16.29 39.46 -23.47
C PHE A 197 15.04 38.71 -22.97
N LEU A 198 13.89 38.92 -23.61
CA LEU A 198 12.63 38.28 -23.23
C LEU A 198 12.67 36.77 -23.47
N SER A 199 13.22 36.33 -24.61
CA SER A 199 13.40 34.91 -24.90
C SER A 199 14.41 34.25 -23.95
N GLY A 200 15.49 34.95 -23.58
CA GLY A 200 16.44 34.50 -22.57
C GLY A 200 15.81 34.27 -21.19
N GLN A 201 15.03 35.24 -20.70
CA GLN A 201 14.27 35.09 -19.45
C GLN A 201 13.24 33.96 -19.53
N ALA A 202 12.47 33.91 -20.62
CA ALA A 202 11.46 32.86 -20.83
C ALA A 202 12.11 31.48 -20.85
N SER A 203 13.23 31.31 -21.54
CA SER A 203 14.01 30.07 -21.61
C SER A 203 14.52 29.63 -20.23
N GLN A 204 15.07 30.55 -19.44
CA GLN A 204 15.54 30.24 -18.09
C GLN A 204 14.39 29.83 -17.17
N LEU A 205 13.27 30.56 -17.23
CA LEU A 205 12.08 30.27 -16.43
C LEU A 205 11.45 28.93 -16.83
N ARG A 206 11.34 28.68 -18.14
CA ARG A 206 10.92 27.39 -18.72
C ARG A 206 11.79 26.25 -18.19
N THR A 207 13.11 26.38 -18.28
CA THR A 207 14.06 25.35 -17.83
C THR A 207 13.90 25.05 -16.33
N ARG A 208 13.74 26.08 -15.49
CA ARG A 208 13.53 25.90 -14.04
C ARG A 208 12.22 25.16 -13.75
N LEU A 209 11.15 25.54 -14.43
CA LEU A 209 9.83 24.97 -14.22
C LEU A 209 9.72 23.54 -14.76
N GLU A 210 10.30 23.26 -15.92
CA GLU A 210 10.43 21.90 -16.46
C GLU A 210 11.24 21.01 -15.50
N THR A 211 12.31 21.55 -14.92
CA THR A 211 13.08 20.85 -13.89
C THR A 211 12.24 20.58 -12.65
N GLU A 212 11.47 21.54 -12.17
CA GLU A 212 10.58 21.38 -10.99
C GLU A 212 9.45 20.37 -11.23
N ILE A 213 8.81 20.40 -12.40
CA ILE A 213 7.80 19.42 -12.78
C ILE A 213 8.44 18.03 -12.90
N GLY A 214 9.63 17.95 -13.50
CA GLY A 214 10.41 16.72 -13.62
C GLY A 214 10.76 16.11 -12.26
N THR A 215 11.26 16.91 -11.32
CA THR A 215 11.61 16.45 -9.97
C THR A 215 10.37 16.01 -9.19
N ARG A 216 9.27 16.77 -9.24
CA ARG A 216 7.99 16.38 -8.61
C ARG A 216 7.45 15.08 -9.18
N ARG A 217 7.50 14.91 -10.51
CA ARG A 217 7.11 13.67 -11.19
C ARG A 217 7.97 12.49 -10.73
N GLU A 218 9.28 12.68 -10.65
CA GLU A 218 10.21 11.65 -10.21
C GLU A 218 9.97 11.24 -8.75
N GLU A 219 9.76 12.22 -7.86
CA GLU A 219 9.42 11.97 -6.46
C GLU A 219 8.10 11.23 -6.30
N ALA A 220 7.04 11.66 -7.01
CA ALA A 220 5.75 10.99 -7.00
C ALA A 220 5.87 9.55 -7.53
N THR A 221 6.62 9.35 -8.61
CA THR A 221 6.91 8.02 -9.17
C THR A 221 7.64 7.12 -8.17
N LYS A 222 8.66 7.65 -7.49
CA LYS A 222 9.40 6.93 -6.45
C LYS A 222 8.49 6.56 -5.28
N ARG A 223 7.64 7.49 -4.83
CA ARG A 223 6.67 7.23 -3.74
C ARG A 223 5.73 6.09 -4.10
N VAL A 224 5.04 6.17 -5.24
CA VAL A 224 4.11 5.13 -5.73
C VAL A 224 4.81 3.77 -5.81
N ARG A 225 6.01 3.70 -6.40
CA ARG A 225 6.77 2.43 -6.49
C ARG A 225 7.19 1.92 -5.12
N SER A 226 7.65 2.79 -4.24
CA SER A 226 8.10 2.42 -2.90
C SER A 226 6.96 1.89 -2.03
N GLU A 227 5.77 2.49 -2.13
CA GLU A 227 4.58 2.05 -1.39
C GLU A 227 4.07 0.72 -1.95
N ALA A 228 3.96 0.60 -3.28
CA ALA A 228 3.56 -0.63 -3.94
C ALA A 228 4.49 -1.81 -3.58
N THR A 229 5.80 -1.60 -3.62
CA THR A 229 6.79 -2.65 -3.27
C THR A 229 6.73 -3.02 -1.79
N LYS A 230 6.65 -2.04 -0.87
CA LYS A 230 6.51 -2.30 0.57
C LYS A 230 5.25 -3.10 0.88
N ALA A 231 4.11 -2.68 0.34
CA ALA A 231 2.82 -3.36 0.53
C ALA A 231 2.86 -4.79 -0.03
N SER A 232 3.41 -4.95 -1.23
CA SER A 232 3.50 -6.24 -1.92
C SER A 232 4.37 -7.25 -1.16
N ILE A 233 5.57 -6.83 -0.72
CA ILE A 233 6.50 -7.70 0.00
C ILE A 233 5.91 -8.13 1.34
N ARG A 234 5.38 -7.18 2.11
CA ARG A 234 4.78 -7.47 3.43
C ARG A 234 3.66 -8.51 3.29
N ILE A 235 2.70 -8.26 2.40
CA ILE A 235 1.54 -9.15 2.25
C ILE A 235 1.93 -10.50 1.64
N ALA A 236 2.84 -10.54 0.67
CA ALA A 236 3.34 -11.80 0.12
C ALA A 236 4.02 -12.66 1.20
N LEU A 237 4.91 -12.08 2.01
CA LEU A 237 5.60 -12.80 3.09
C LEU A 237 4.61 -13.30 4.15
N SER A 238 3.71 -12.44 4.62
CA SER A 238 2.70 -12.83 5.61
C SER A 238 1.80 -13.95 5.07
N SER A 239 1.34 -13.83 3.82
CA SER A 239 0.48 -14.83 3.19
C SER A 239 1.16 -16.18 3.01
N ILE A 240 2.44 -16.20 2.61
CA ILE A 240 3.21 -17.44 2.48
C ILE A 240 3.43 -18.08 3.85
N LEU A 241 3.78 -17.29 4.86
CA LEU A 241 3.99 -17.79 6.23
C LEU A 241 2.70 -18.41 6.78
N LEU A 242 1.56 -17.74 6.59
CA LEU A 242 0.24 -18.25 6.94
C LEU A 242 -0.07 -19.53 6.17
N ALA A 243 0.11 -19.54 4.85
CA ALA A 243 -0.14 -20.70 4.01
C ALA A 243 0.66 -21.92 4.47
N VAL A 244 1.95 -21.76 4.77
CA VAL A 244 2.81 -22.83 5.29
C VAL A 244 2.33 -23.31 6.67
N GLY A 245 2.00 -22.39 7.58
CA GLY A 245 1.51 -22.75 8.92
C GLY A 245 0.22 -23.56 8.86
N TYR A 246 -0.75 -23.10 8.08
CA TYR A 246 -2.03 -23.78 7.88
C TYR A 246 -1.90 -25.11 7.12
N ALA A 247 -1.13 -25.14 6.04
CA ALA A 247 -0.91 -26.36 5.26
C ALA A 247 -0.17 -27.42 6.10
N GLY A 248 0.81 -27.01 6.92
CA GLY A 248 1.53 -27.88 7.83
C GLY A 248 0.58 -28.56 8.82
N ILE A 249 -0.29 -27.79 9.48
CA ILE A 249 -1.28 -28.32 10.43
C ILE A 249 -2.31 -29.21 9.71
N GLY A 250 -2.87 -28.74 8.59
CA GLY A 250 -3.89 -29.46 7.84
C GLY A 250 -3.40 -30.81 7.30
N ILE A 251 -2.27 -30.82 6.58
CA ILE A 251 -1.71 -32.03 5.98
C ILE A 251 -1.26 -33.03 7.06
N SER A 252 -0.56 -32.56 8.10
CA SER A 252 -0.09 -33.45 9.17
C SER A 252 -1.25 -34.03 9.98
N GLY A 253 -2.29 -33.24 10.23
CA GLY A 253 -3.50 -33.66 10.93
C GLY A 253 -4.31 -34.68 10.13
N ILE A 254 -4.56 -34.43 8.84
CA ILE A 254 -5.29 -35.38 7.97
C ILE A 254 -4.51 -36.68 7.82
N ARG A 255 -3.19 -36.63 7.59
CA ARG A 255 -2.37 -37.84 7.48
C ARG A 255 -2.42 -38.70 8.75
N ARG A 256 -2.37 -38.07 9.94
CA ARG A 256 -2.47 -38.80 11.22
C ARG A 256 -3.85 -39.39 11.44
N LEU A 257 -4.92 -38.75 10.95
CA LEU A 257 -6.28 -39.26 11.05
C LEU A 257 -6.56 -40.40 10.05
N LEU A 258 -5.93 -40.38 8.87
CA LEU A 258 -6.06 -41.42 7.84
C LEU A 258 -5.13 -42.62 8.04
N ALA A 259 -4.05 -42.46 8.80
CA ALA A 259 -3.11 -43.54 9.14
C ALA A 259 -3.51 -44.35 10.38
N ILE A 260 -4.68 -44.05 10.97
CA ILE A 260 -5.32 -44.79 12.07
C ILE A 260 -6.43 -45.65 11.48
#